data_AF-A0A812YV04-F1
#
_entry.id   AF-A0A812YV04-F1
#
_cell.length_a   1.000
_cell.length_b   1.000
_cell.length_c   1.000
_cell.angle_alpha   90.00
_cell.angle_beta   90.00
_cell.angle_gamma   90.00
#
_symmetry.space_group_name_H-M   'P 1'
#
loop_
_entity.id
_entity.type
_entity.pdbx_description
1 polymer ?
#
loop_
_entity_poly.entity_id
_entity_poly.type
_entity_poly.pdbx_seq_one_letter_code
_entity_poly.pdbx_strand_id
1 'polypeptide(L)'
;MDAFRPHVIMGASKGGVYIVGLWRRGYWRGPTVLINAHPTCRQIPEEANVVVAVGSNDEVYPVQRPDLEALMHTGGQNKTFLYWTADSGRLPSGQISRQGDTHNQESLLHHDVLPRLIDATLCKEGPEMHFHRTWKERLSRERNNAELWLGYSPEQIMRLWSTNGHQSGKHLHDVPMGTEEYRMVNAAFKALPIEQQAYILSPPETWAPVRALRIQRVENGPQGDASWKPYYKSLLRSLEDQGVEFEPGTHTCWAFHGCNNEALESIVNNPVCGFQPLASGTRSTTLWGSGTYFARDAKYVADGGFCGAPNADGTRRIGACAPRTSCWR
;
A
#
# COMPACT_ATOMS: atom_id res chain seq x y z
N MET A 1 37.34 -2.99 24.88
CA MET A 1 36.69 -1.94 24.05
C MET A 1 35.19 -2.13 24.17
N ASP A 2 34.63 -1.98 25.37
CA ASP A 2 33.26 -2.41 25.68
C ASP A 2 32.23 -1.26 25.70
N ALA A 3 32.61 -0.05 25.26
CA ALA A 3 31.78 1.14 25.44
C ALA A 3 30.87 1.48 24.25
N PHE A 4 31.13 0.97 23.03
CA PHE A 4 30.34 1.33 21.85
C PHE A 4 29.62 0.11 21.27
N ARG A 5 28.33 -0.01 21.59
CA ARG A 5 27.42 -1.08 21.13
C ARG A 5 26.19 -0.44 20.50
N PRO A 6 26.30 0.11 19.28
CA PRO A 6 25.14 0.70 18.62
C PRO A 6 24.08 -0.38 18.37
N HIS A 7 22.80 0.01 18.47
CA HIS A 7 21.68 -0.86 18.11
C HIS A 7 21.44 -0.87 16.59
N VAL A 8 21.73 0.26 15.93
CA VAL A 8 21.62 0.45 14.48
C VAL A 8 22.86 1.21 14.00
N ILE A 9 23.35 0.85 12.82
CA ILE A 9 24.29 1.70 12.07
C ILE A 9 23.57 2.28 10.87
N MET A 10 23.72 3.58 10.67
CA MET A 10 23.22 4.27 9.48
C MET A 10 24.37 4.79 8.65
N GLY A 11 24.25 4.69 7.33
CA GLY A 11 25.20 5.28 6.40
C GLY A 11 24.45 5.94 5.26
N ALA A 12 24.75 7.22 5.05
CA ALA A 12 24.24 7.97 3.92
C ALA A 12 25.34 8.16 2.88
N SER A 13 25.03 7.92 1.61
CA SER A 13 25.91 8.17 0.47
C SER A 13 27.29 7.51 0.66
N LYS A 14 28.38 8.29 0.65
CA LYS A 14 29.76 7.83 0.92
C LYS A 14 29.92 7.08 2.25
N GLY A 15 29.06 7.33 3.24
CA GLY A 15 28.99 6.59 4.50
C GLY A 15 28.79 5.08 4.30
N GLY A 16 28.11 4.67 3.22
CA GLY A 16 27.88 3.28 2.88
C GLY A 16 29.17 2.48 2.62
N VAL A 17 30.25 3.13 2.18
CA VAL A 17 31.56 2.45 1.99
C VAL A 17 32.08 1.88 3.30
N TYR A 18 31.94 2.62 4.39
CA TYR A 18 32.40 2.19 5.70
C TYR A 18 31.57 1.03 6.23
N ILE A 19 30.24 1.06 6.02
CA ILE A 19 29.35 -0.04 6.39
C ILE A 19 29.72 -1.32 5.65
N VAL A 20 29.93 -1.25 4.33
CA VAL A 20 30.40 -2.40 3.55
C VAL A 20 31.74 -2.91 4.08
N GLY A 21 32.65 -2.02 4.49
CA GLY A 21 33.91 -2.39 5.14
C GLY A 21 33.70 -3.12 6.47
N LEU A 22 32.81 -2.63 7.33
CA LEU A 22 32.45 -3.27 8.61
C LEU A 22 31.84 -4.65 8.38
N TRP A 23 30.97 -4.79 7.38
CA TRP A 23 30.41 -6.07 6.98
C TRP A 23 31.51 -7.02 6.49
N ARG A 24 32.38 -6.62 5.57
CA ARG A 24 33.43 -7.50 5.04
C ARG A 24 34.40 -7.99 6.12
N ARG A 25 34.63 -7.18 7.15
CA ARG A 25 35.50 -7.53 8.28
C ARG A 25 34.79 -8.27 9.42
N GLY A 26 33.47 -8.47 9.34
CA GLY A 26 32.68 -9.10 10.39
C GLY A 26 32.55 -8.25 11.67
N TYR A 27 32.83 -6.94 11.59
CA TYR A 27 32.74 -6.03 12.74
C TYR A 27 31.32 -5.55 13.01
N TRP A 28 30.43 -5.69 12.02
CA TRP A 28 29.02 -5.39 12.17
C TRP A 28 28.19 -6.41 11.40
N ARG A 29 27.08 -6.85 12.00
CA ARG A 29 26.06 -7.73 11.42
C ARG A 29 24.65 -7.36 11.88
N GLY A 30 24.52 -6.22 12.54
CA GLY A 30 23.27 -5.78 13.13
C GLY A 30 22.42 -4.95 12.17
N PRO A 31 21.32 -4.41 12.72
CA PRO A 31 20.40 -3.51 12.05
C PRO A 31 21.08 -2.35 11.30
N THR A 32 20.73 -2.14 10.03
CA THR A 32 21.42 -1.15 9.19
C THR A 32 20.44 -0.36 8.32
N VAL A 33 20.60 0.96 8.30
CA VAL A 33 19.91 1.84 7.34
C VAL A 33 20.91 2.40 6.35
N LEU A 34 20.69 2.18 5.06
CA LEU A 34 21.46 2.77 3.97
C LEU A 34 20.61 3.80 3.24
N ILE A 35 21.04 5.06 3.26
CA ILE A 35 20.43 6.14 2.47
C ILE A 35 21.32 6.35 1.24
N ASN A 36 20.80 6.08 0.03
CA ASN A 36 21.56 6.03 -1.22
C ASN A 36 22.76 5.08 -1.09
N ALA A 37 22.47 3.78 -1.04
CA ALA A 37 23.48 2.74 -0.87
C ALA A 37 24.65 2.93 -1.86
N HIS A 38 25.87 3.03 -1.32
CA HIS A 38 27.05 3.27 -2.14
C HIS A 38 27.23 2.14 -3.17
N PRO A 39 27.68 2.42 -4.42
CA PRO A 39 27.84 1.40 -5.47
C PRO A 39 28.78 0.21 -5.16
N THR A 40 29.54 0.28 -4.08
CA THR A 40 30.37 -0.85 -3.60
C THR A 40 29.56 -1.87 -2.78
N CYS A 41 28.35 -1.52 -2.36
CA CYS A 41 27.41 -2.41 -1.71
C CYS A 41 26.78 -3.34 -2.76
N ARG A 42 27.40 -4.51 -2.93
CA ARG A 42 26.95 -5.54 -3.89
C ARG A 42 26.24 -6.71 -3.23
N GLN A 43 26.27 -6.77 -1.90
CA GLN A 43 25.68 -7.84 -1.11
C GLN A 43 25.30 -7.32 0.28
N ILE A 44 24.17 -7.80 0.78
CA ILE A 44 23.69 -7.59 2.15
C ILE A 44 23.97 -8.87 2.96
N PRO A 45 24.47 -8.79 4.22
CA PRO A 45 24.63 -9.96 5.07
C PRO A 45 23.28 -10.64 5.37
N GLU A 46 23.22 -11.96 5.28
CA GLU A 46 21.98 -12.75 5.50
C GLU A 46 21.40 -12.55 6.91
N GLU A 47 22.24 -12.29 7.89
CA GLU A 47 21.85 -12.13 9.28
C GLU A 47 21.32 -10.73 9.62
N ALA A 48 21.62 -9.72 8.81
CA ALA A 48 21.36 -8.32 9.11
C ALA A 48 19.99 -7.86 8.62
N ASN A 49 19.25 -7.16 9.49
CA ASN A 49 18.07 -6.39 9.08
C ASN A 49 18.52 -5.10 8.40
N VAL A 50 18.21 -4.93 7.11
CA VAL A 50 18.68 -3.80 6.31
C VAL A 50 17.53 -3.08 5.63
N VAL A 51 17.48 -1.77 5.82
CA VAL A 51 16.68 -0.86 5.00
C VAL A 51 17.60 -0.17 3.99
N VAL A 52 17.18 -0.12 2.74
CA VAL A 52 17.79 0.70 1.70
C VAL A 52 16.78 1.74 1.25
N ALA A 53 17.04 3.01 1.52
CA ALA A 53 16.23 4.15 1.09
C ALA A 53 16.89 4.82 -0.12
N VAL A 54 16.16 4.98 -1.23
CA VAL A 54 16.69 5.58 -2.47
C VAL A 54 15.59 6.36 -3.20
N GLY A 55 15.95 7.54 -3.70
CA GLY A 55 15.13 8.33 -4.60
C GLY A 55 15.33 7.97 -6.07
N SER A 56 14.25 7.92 -6.86
CA SER A 56 14.35 7.59 -8.28
C SER A 56 15.11 8.61 -9.12
N ASN A 57 15.27 9.82 -8.60
CA ASN A 57 15.93 10.93 -9.26
C ASN A 57 17.33 11.19 -8.67
N ASP A 58 17.94 10.20 -8.00
CA ASP A 58 19.31 10.30 -7.47
C ASP A 58 20.31 10.54 -8.62
N GLU A 59 20.90 11.74 -8.60
CA GLU A 59 21.85 12.23 -9.57
C GLU A 59 23.32 11.86 -9.25
N VAL A 60 23.60 11.40 -8.03
CA VAL A 60 24.95 11.08 -7.54
C VAL A 60 25.25 9.60 -7.67
N TYR A 61 24.30 8.74 -7.30
CA TYR A 61 24.35 7.29 -7.50
C TYR A 61 23.16 6.80 -8.33
N PRO A 62 23.10 7.12 -9.64
CA PRO A 62 22.01 6.69 -10.48
C PRO A 62 21.89 5.17 -10.50
N VAL A 63 20.72 4.66 -10.16
CA VAL A 63 20.44 3.23 -10.06
C VAL A 63 19.01 2.96 -10.49
N GLN A 64 18.77 1.83 -11.16
CA GLN A 64 17.43 1.42 -11.52
C GLN A 64 16.83 0.57 -10.40
N ARG A 65 15.52 0.66 -10.18
CA ARG A 65 14.81 -0.13 -9.17
C ARG A 65 15.13 -1.64 -9.24
N PRO A 66 15.18 -2.30 -10.42
CA PRO A 66 15.53 -3.72 -10.51
C PRO A 66 16.92 -4.07 -9.96
N ASP A 67 17.90 -3.16 -10.07
CA ASP A 67 19.24 -3.39 -9.53
C ASP A 67 19.24 -3.37 -7.99
N LEU A 68 18.40 -2.52 -7.39
CA LEU A 68 18.21 -2.48 -5.94
C LEU A 68 17.40 -3.67 -5.44
N GLU A 69 16.38 -4.11 -6.18
CA GLU A 69 15.65 -5.36 -5.89
C GLU A 69 16.60 -6.56 -5.93
N ALA A 70 17.48 -6.64 -6.94
CA ALA A 70 18.54 -7.65 -7.00
C ALA A 70 19.49 -7.58 -5.79
N LEU A 71 19.85 -6.38 -5.32
CA LEU A 71 20.62 -6.21 -4.09
C LEU A 71 19.84 -6.72 -2.86
N MET A 72 18.54 -6.44 -2.76
CA MET A 72 17.71 -6.89 -1.63
C MET A 72 17.69 -8.42 -1.55
N HIS A 73 17.58 -9.10 -2.69
CA HIS A 73 17.62 -10.57 -2.78
C HIS A 73 18.92 -11.21 -2.30
N THR A 74 20.00 -10.44 -2.13
CA THR A 74 21.25 -10.97 -1.56
C THR A 74 21.22 -11.10 -0.03
N GLY A 75 20.27 -10.43 0.63
CA GLY A 75 20.09 -10.49 2.07
C GLY A 75 19.23 -11.66 2.53
N GLY A 76 19.03 -11.76 3.84
CA GLY A 76 18.20 -12.82 4.42
C GLY A 76 16.72 -12.63 4.13
N GLN A 77 15.98 -13.73 4.08
CA GLN A 77 14.53 -13.72 3.93
C GLN A 77 13.87 -12.85 5.02
N ASN A 78 12.97 -11.95 4.61
CA ASN A 78 12.26 -10.99 5.48
C ASN A 78 13.18 -10.02 6.24
N LYS A 79 14.45 -9.89 5.85
CA LYS A 79 15.41 -9.00 6.54
C LYS A 79 15.77 -7.75 5.76
N THR A 80 15.36 -7.64 4.51
CA THR A 80 15.64 -6.48 3.66
C THR A 80 14.39 -5.72 3.32
N PHE A 81 14.46 -4.39 3.28
CA PHE A 81 13.38 -3.54 2.81
C PHE A 81 13.92 -2.41 1.92
N LEU A 82 13.33 -2.28 0.74
CA LEU A 82 13.63 -1.20 -0.20
C LEU A 82 12.57 -0.08 -0.05
N TYR A 83 12.97 1.04 0.54
CA TYR A 83 12.18 2.27 0.54
C TYR A 83 12.52 3.09 -0.71
N TRP A 84 11.77 2.86 -1.79
CA TRP A 84 11.98 3.50 -3.09
C TRP A 84 11.01 4.66 -3.32
N THR A 85 11.52 5.88 -3.45
CA THR A 85 10.69 7.06 -3.72
C THR A 85 10.71 7.42 -5.20
N ALA A 86 9.73 6.91 -5.94
CA ALA A 86 9.64 7.12 -7.39
C ALA A 86 8.76 8.29 -7.84
N ASP A 87 9.07 8.84 -9.01
CA ASP A 87 8.09 9.58 -9.80
C ASP A 87 6.86 8.71 -10.04
N SER A 88 5.67 9.28 -9.81
CA SER A 88 4.46 8.66 -10.33
C SER A 88 4.45 8.73 -11.84
N GLY A 89 3.81 7.77 -12.51
CA GLY A 89 3.41 8.01 -13.90
C GLY A 89 2.52 9.25 -14.07
N ARG A 90 2.21 9.60 -15.32
CA ARG A 90 1.34 10.75 -15.63
C ARG A 90 -0.12 10.42 -15.36
N LEU A 91 -0.81 11.31 -14.67
CA LEU A 91 -2.27 11.30 -14.57
C LEU A 91 -2.90 11.53 -15.96
N PRO A 92 -4.20 11.24 -16.15
CA PRO A 92 -4.93 11.58 -17.37
C PRO A 92 -4.83 13.07 -17.77
N SER A 93 -4.63 13.97 -16.81
CA SER A 93 -4.38 15.39 -17.04
C SER A 93 -3.00 15.71 -17.64
N GLY A 94 -2.10 14.72 -17.74
CA GLY A 94 -0.71 14.87 -18.17
C GLY A 94 0.27 15.26 -17.06
N GLN A 95 -0.24 15.64 -15.88
CA GLN A 95 0.52 16.02 -14.69
C GLN A 95 1.14 14.79 -14.00
N ILE A 96 2.35 14.97 -13.45
CA ILE A 96 2.96 14.01 -12.52
C ILE A 96 2.36 14.25 -11.14
N SER A 97 1.70 13.24 -10.57
CA SER A 97 1.04 13.35 -9.27
C SER A 97 2.00 13.35 -8.08
N ARG A 98 3.20 12.76 -8.23
CA ARG A 98 4.25 12.71 -7.22
C ARG A 98 5.61 12.71 -7.90
N GLN A 99 6.53 13.53 -7.42
CA GLN A 99 7.94 13.47 -7.81
C GLN A 99 8.70 12.59 -6.82
N GLY A 100 9.57 11.73 -7.33
CA GLY A 100 10.52 10.94 -6.55
C GLY A 100 11.64 11.80 -5.99
N ASP A 101 12.28 11.33 -4.92
CA ASP A 101 13.37 12.11 -4.32
C ASP A 101 14.61 12.12 -5.23
N THR A 102 15.43 13.16 -5.07
CA THR A 102 16.81 13.22 -5.59
C THR A 102 17.79 12.59 -4.61
N HIS A 103 19.10 12.80 -4.77
CA HIS A 103 20.09 12.30 -3.82
C HIS A 103 19.81 12.79 -2.39
N ASN A 104 19.32 14.03 -2.24
CA ASN A 104 18.82 14.50 -0.94
C ASN A 104 17.36 14.08 -0.78
N GLN A 105 17.13 13.00 -0.02
CA GLN A 105 15.80 12.42 0.14
C GLN A 105 14.90 13.22 1.08
N GLU A 106 14.13 14.15 0.51
CA GLU A 106 13.18 14.98 1.27
C GLU A 106 12.09 14.14 1.94
N SER A 107 11.61 13.06 1.28
CA SER A 107 10.58 12.19 1.84
C SER A 107 10.96 11.58 3.21
N LEU A 108 12.27 11.44 3.50
CA LEU A 108 12.75 10.94 4.80
C LEU A 108 12.48 11.89 5.97
N LEU A 109 12.32 13.18 5.70
CA LEU A 109 12.09 14.23 6.69
C LEU A 109 10.62 14.41 7.05
N HIS A 110 9.72 13.85 6.24
CA HIS A 110 8.28 13.99 6.40
C HIS A 110 7.68 12.76 7.09
N HIS A 111 6.57 12.94 7.80
CA HIS A 111 5.73 11.86 8.35
C HIS A 111 6.46 10.80 9.19
N ASP A 112 7.53 11.23 9.86
CA ASP A 112 8.42 10.38 10.67
C ASP A 112 9.00 9.19 9.89
N VAL A 113 9.19 9.33 8.57
CA VAL A 113 9.65 8.24 7.71
C VAL A 113 11.01 7.72 8.17
N LEU A 114 12.02 8.59 8.35
CA LEU A 114 13.35 8.12 8.76
C LEU A 114 13.34 7.41 10.12
N PRO A 115 12.74 7.97 11.20
CA PRO A 115 12.57 7.24 12.46
C PRO A 115 11.91 5.86 12.28
N ARG A 116 10.82 5.77 11.52
CA ARG A 116 10.11 4.50 11.28
C ARG A 116 10.95 3.50 10.48
N LEU A 117 11.80 3.97 9.56
CA LEU A 117 12.75 3.11 8.85
C LEU A 117 13.87 2.60 9.77
N ILE A 118 14.32 3.41 10.73
CA ILE A 118 15.27 2.97 11.76
C ILE A 118 14.62 1.89 12.64
N ASP A 119 13.42 2.17 13.17
CA ASP A 119 12.68 1.25 14.03
C ASP A 119 12.39 -0.07 13.30
N ALA A 120 12.05 -0.01 12.01
CA ALA A 120 11.87 -1.18 11.16
C ALA A 120 13.10 -2.11 11.16
N THR A 121 14.32 -1.57 11.15
CA THR A 121 15.53 -2.42 11.20
C THR A 121 15.72 -3.14 12.55
N LEU A 122 15.16 -2.60 13.63
CA LEU A 122 15.24 -3.16 14.98
C LEU A 122 14.21 -4.29 15.22
N CYS A 123 13.22 -4.41 14.35
CA CYS A 123 12.10 -5.32 14.52
C CYS A 123 12.41 -6.76 14.11
N LYS A 124 11.82 -7.72 14.83
CA LYS A 124 12.11 -9.16 14.65
C LYS A 124 11.39 -9.76 13.45
N GLU A 125 10.21 -9.26 13.16
CA GLU A 125 9.35 -9.63 12.04
C GLU A 125 9.87 -9.17 10.68
N GLY A 126 10.92 -8.34 10.67
CA GLY A 126 11.52 -7.79 9.47
C GLY A 126 11.16 -6.33 9.21
N PRO A 127 12.02 -5.59 8.48
CA PRO A 127 11.82 -4.15 8.27
C PRO A 127 10.59 -3.81 7.42
N GLU A 128 10.30 -4.57 6.36
CA GLU A 128 9.13 -4.31 5.51
C GLU A 128 7.83 -4.47 6.31
N MET A 129 7.74 -5.55 7.09
CA MET A 129 6.57 -5.84 7.92
C MET A 129 6.28 -4.74 8.92
N HIS A 130 7.31 -4.31 9.66
CA HIS A 130 7.17 -3.25 10.64
C HIS A 130 6.77 -1.93 9.97
N PHE A 131 7.43 -1.58 8.87
CA PHE A 131 7.13 -0.33 8.17
C PHE A 131 5.69 -0.31 7.63
N HIS A 132 5.19 -1.42 7.09
CA HIS A 132 3.78 -1.54 6.67
C HIS A 132 2.80 -1.37 7.83
N ARG A 133 3.06 -1.95 9.01
CA ARG A 133 2.21 -1.79 10.20
C ARG A 133 2.00 -0.31 10.55
N THR A 134 3.06 0.47 10.51
CA THR A 134 3.00 1.90 10.86
C THR A 134 2.14 2.73 9.90
N TRP A 135 1.69 2.20 8.77
CA TRP A 135 0.79 2.93 7.85
C TRP A 135 -0.60 3.16 8.45
N LYS A 136 -1.10 2.21 9.24
CA LYS A 136 -2.39 2.32 9.93
C LYS A 136 -2.42 3.47 10.94
N GLU A 137 -1.27 3.78 11.54
CA GLU A 137 -1.09 4.89 12.47
C GLU A 137 -1.21 6.25 11.79
N ARG A 138 -1.09 6.29 10.45
CA ARG A 138 -1.24 7.50 9.64
C ARG A 138 -2.67 7.71 9.13
N LEU A 139 -3.59 6.80 9.44
CA LEU A 139 -5.02 6.96 9.17
C LEU A 139 -5.67 7.79 10.28
N SER A 140 -6.69 8.59 9.93
CA SER A 140 -7.48 9.29 10.93
C SER A 140 -8.19 8.31 11.86
N ARG A 141 -8.51 8.76 13.08
CA ARG A 141 -9.24 7.93 14.05
C ARG A 141 -10.59 7.47 13.50
N GLU A 142 -11.28 8.36 12.78
CA GLU A 142 -12.56 8.07 12.13
C GLU A 142 -12.40 6.97 11.08
N ARG A 143 -11.32 7.01 10.30
CA ARG A 143 -11.01 6.00 9.30
C ARG A 143 -10.71 4.66 9.95
N ASN A 144 -9.85 4.65 10.97
CA ASN A 144 -9.50 3.43 11.70
C ASN A 144 -10.73 2.76 12.33
N ASN A 145 -11.61 3.55 12.95
CA ASN A 145 -12.85 3.03 13.53
C ASN A 145 -13.79 2.45 12.46
N ALA A 146 -13.90 3.13 11.32
CA ALA A 146 -14.72 2.67 10.20
C ALA A 146 -14.23 1.34 9.65
N GLU A 147 -12.94 1.22 9.36
CA GLU A 147 -12.37 -0.03 8.85
C GLU A 147 -12.49 -1.19 9.84
N LEU A 148 -12.25 -0.93 11.12
CA LEU A 148 -12.41 -1.94 12.17
C LEU A 148 -13.86 -2.44 12.25
N TRP A 149 -14.83 -1.54 12.15
CA TRP A 149 -16.24 -1.91 12.13
C TRP A 149 -16.64 -2.65 10.85
N LEU A 150 -16.13 -2.25 9.69
CA LEU A 150 -16.41 -2.93 8.42
C LEU A 150 -15.82 -4.35 8.40
N GLY A 151 -14.67 -4.54 9.07
CA GLY A 151 -13.97 -5.82 9.16
C GLY A 151 -12.88 -5.97 8.12
N TYR A 152 -11.99 -6.94 8.37
CA TYR A 152 -10.76 -7.18 7.61
C TYR A 152 -10.66 -8.59 7.05
N SER A 153 -11.63 -9.45 7.34
CA SER A 153 -11.72 -10.84 6.89
C SER A 153 -13.01 -11.07 6.10
N PRO A 154 -13.03 -12.10 5.23
CA PRO A 154 -14.25 -12.50 4.53
C PRO A 154 -15.44 -12.70 5.46
N GLU A 155 -15.24 -13.39 6.58
CA GLU A 155 -16.31 -13.70 7.54
C GLU A 155 -16.88 -12.43 8.19
N GLN A 156 -16.00 -11.50 8.58
CA GLN A 156 -16.44 -10.23 9.18
C GLN A 156 -17.19 -9.34 8.19
N ILE A 157 -16.84 -9.35 6.91
CA ILE A 157 -17.50 -8.51 5.92
C ILE A 157 -18.80 -9.18 5.43
N MET A 158 -18.81 -10.51 5.29
CA MET A 158 -20.00 -11.27 4.91
C MET A 158 -21.11 -11.22 5.96
N ARG A 159 -20.81 -10.88 7.22
CA ARG A 159 -21.84 -10.62 8.25
C ARG A 159 -22.79 -9.48 7.89
N LEU A 160 -22.38 -8.60 6.98
CA LEU A 160 -23.18 -7.46 6.51
C LEU A 160 -24.14 -7.87 5.39
N TRP A 161 -23.99 -9.07 4.82
CA TRP A 161 -24.77 -9.50 3.67
C TRP A 161 -26.21 -9.79 4.05
N SER A 162 -27.13 -9.26 3.25
CA SER A 162 -28.57 -9.46 3.41
C SER A 162 -29.04 -10.82 2.86
N THR A 163 -28.29 -11.39 1.91
CA THR A 163 -28.60 -12.68 1.27
C THR A 163 -28.06 -13.88 2.03
N ASN A 164 -27.27 -13.67 3.09
CA ASN A 164 -26.49 -14.72 3.76
C ASN A 164 -25.61 -15.56 2.80
N GLY A 165 -25.23 -15.01 1.64
CA GLY A 165 -24.42 -15.71 0.64
C GLY A 165 -25.22 -16.60 -0.32
N HIS A 166 -26.55 -16.61 -0.24
CA HIS A 166 -27.37 -17.27 -1.26
C HIS A 166 -27.33 -16.52 -2.60
N GLN A 167 -27.34 -17.27 -3.70
CA GLN A 167 -27.34 -16.69 -5.04
C GLN A 167 -28.64 -15.93 -5.30
N SER A 168 -28.60 -14.60 -5.15
CA SER A 168 -29.49 -13.72 -5.88
C SER A 168 -28.87 -13.40 -7.24
N GLY A 169 -29.67 -13.37 -8.30
CA GLY A 169 -29.23 -12.86 -9.62
C GLY A 169 -28.89 -11.36 -9.61
N LYS A 170 -29.05 -10.69 -8.45
CA LYS A 170 -28.68 -9.30 -8.19
C LYS A 170 -27.50 -9.31 -7.23
N HIS A 171 -26.38 -8.68 -7.61
CA HIS A 171 -25.18 -8.56 -6.77
C HIS A 171 -25.04 -7.23 -6.04
N LEU A 172 -25.77 -6.19 -6.46
CA LEU A 172 -25.72 -4.86 -5.83
C LEU A 172 -26.93 -4.64 -4.91
N HIS A 173 -26.66 -4.47 -3.62
CA HIS A 173 -27.67 -4.26 -2.59
C HIS A 173 -27.53 -2.85 -2.01
N ASP A 174 -28.61 -2.07 -2.01
CA ASP A 174 -28.58 -0.72 -1.46
C ASP A 174 -28.37 -0.77 0.05
N VAL A 175 -27.42 0.04 0.53
CA VAL A 175 -27.19 0.24 1.96
C VAL A 175 -28.04 1.45 2.38
N PRO A 176 -29.10 1.27 3.20
CA PRO A 176 -30.00 2.37 3.52
C PRO A 176 -29.29 3.50 4.27
N MET A 177 -29.61 4.74 3.89
CA MET A 177 -29.13 5.93 4.58
C MET A 177 -29.62 5.91 6.04
N GLY A 178 -28.72 6.20 6.97
CA GLY A 178 -29.01 6.16 8.42
C GLY A 178 -28.64 4.83 9.10
N THR A 179 -28.27 3.79 8.34
CA THR A 179 -27.69 2.58 8.93
C THR A 179 -26.24 2.80 9.36
N GLU A 180 -25.78 1.97 10.30
CA GLU A 180 -24.40 2.01 10.77
C GLU A 180 -23.39 1.69 9.65
N GLU A 181 -23.73 0.73 8.78
CA GLU A 181 -22.90 0.42 7.60
C GLU A 181 -22.73 1.62 6.69
N TYR A 182 -23.83 2.34 6.38
CA TYR A 182 -23.76 3.57 5.59
C TYR A 182 -22.83 4.58 6.27
N ARG A 183 -22.96 4.76 7.59
CA ARG A 183 -22.12 5.67 8.37
C ARG A 183 -20.64 5.30 8.29
N MET A 184 -20.30 4.02 8.43
CA MET A 184 -18.91 3.54 8.38
C MET A 184 -18.30 3.65 6.99
N VAL A 185 -19.01 3.21 5.95
CA VAL A 185 -18.52 3.34 4.56
C VAL A 185 -18.34 4.81 4.19
N ASN A 186 -19.29 5.68 4.56
CA ASN A 186 -19.16 7.11 4.30
C ASN A 186 -18.04 7.77 5.11
N ALA A 187 -17.82 7.37 6.37
CA ALA A 187 -16.70 7.84 7.17
C ALA A 187 -15.36 7.44 6.54
N ALA A 188 -15.23 6.20 6.08
CA ALA A 188 -14.05 5.73 5.36
C ALA A 188 -13.85 6.52 4.05
N PHE A 189 -14.91 6.72 3.26
CA PHE A 189 -14.88 7.45 1.99
C PHE A 189 -14.46 8.92 2.17
N LYS A 190 -14.96 9.59 3.20
CA LYS A 190 -14.69 11.02 3.45
C LYS A 190 -13.38 11.29 4.17
N ALA A 191 -12.79 10.28 4.82
CA ALA A 191 -11.57 10.46 5.59
C ALA A 191 -10.42 11.04 4.75
N LEU A 192 -9.70 11.97 5.37
CA LEU A 192 -8.42 12.48 4.90
C LEU A 192 -7.32 11.93 5.81
N PRO A 193 -6.08 11.77 5.31
CA PRO A 193 -4.95 11.44 6.16
C PRO A 193 -4.71 12.48 7.25
N ILE A 194 -4.04 12.07 8.32
CA ILE A 194 -3.71 12.99 9.42
C ILE A 194 -2.61 13.98 9.00
N GLU A 195 -1.82 13.66 7.97
CA GLU A 195 -0.84 14.56 7.38
C GLU A 195 -1.24 15.07 6.01
N GLN A 196 -0.52 16.10 5.56
CA GLN A 196 -0.57 16.55 4.19
C GLN A 196 -0.17 15.42 3.22
N GLN A 197 -0.93 15.27 2.14
CA GLN A 197 -0.66 14.28 1.10
C GLN A 197 0.58 14.64 0.29
N ALA A 198 1.44 13.66 0.02
CA ALA A 198 2.59 13.81 -0.89
C ALA A 198 2.19 13.95 -2.36
N TYR A 199 0.94 13.63 -2.70
CA TYR A 199 0.42 13.76 -4.05
C TYR A 199 -0.11 15.18 -4.30
N ILE A 200 0.24 15.74 -5.45
CA ILE A 200 -0.23 17.05 -5.91
C ILE A 200 -1.67 16.90 -6.39
N LEU A 201 -2.61 17.05 -5.46
CA LEU A 201 -4.05 17.00 -5.70
C LEU A 201 -4.70 18.38 -5.47
N SER A 202 -6.01 18.44 -5.71
CA SER A 202 -6.82 19.60 -5.32
C SER A 202 -6.75 19.87 -3.80
N PRO A 203 -6.95 21.11 -3.34
CA PRO A 203 -6.97 21.42 -1.91
C PRO A 203 -8.08 20.66 -1.14
N PRO A 204 -7.89 20.31 0.15
CA PRO A 204 -8.88 19.58 0.96
C PRO A 204 -10.29 20.19 0.97
N GLU A 205 -10.40 21.51 0.86
CA GLU A 205 -11.65 22.27 0.84
C GLU A 205 -12.53 21.90 -0.34
N THR A 206 -11.92 21.48 -1.45
CA THR A 206 -12.65 21.01 -2.64
C THR A 206 -13.26 19.61 -2.45
N TRP A 207 -12.71 18.81 -1.53
CA TRP A 207 -13.23 17.50 -1.17
C TRP A 207 -14.34 17.57 -0.13
N ALA A 208 -14.34 18.60 0.73
CA ALA A 208 -15.35 18.81 1.75
C ALA A 208 -16.81 18.71 1.24
N PRO A 209 -17.21 19.35 0.13
CA PRO A 209 -18.59 19.28 -0.38
C PRO A 209 -18.96 17.96 -1.07
N VAL A 210 -18.00 17.08 -1.39
CA VAL A 210 -18.27 15.80 -2.06
C VAL A 210 -19.09 14.88 -1.16
N ARG A 211 -20.11 14.20 -1.70
CA ARG A 211 -21.03 13.34 -0.93
C ARG A 211 -21.18 11.98 -1.59
N ALA A 212 -21.29 10.92 -0.79
CA ALA A 212 -21.76 9.63 -1.25
C ALA A 212 -23.29 9.70 -1.45
N LEU A 213 -23.75 9.80 -2.70
CA LEU A 213 -25.18 9.89 -3.00
C LEU A 213 -25.91 8.55 -2.78
N ARG A 214 -25.22 7.44 -3.09
CA ARG A 214 -25.72 6.08 -2.94
C ARG A 214 -24.57 5.16 -2.57
N ILE A 215 -24.81 4.25 -1.64
CA ILE A 215 -23.87 3.19 -1.26
C ILE A 215 -24.53 1.86 -1.57
N GLN A 216 -23.83 1.01 -2.30
CA GLN A 216 -24.29 -0.33 -2.65
C GLN A 216 -23.24 -1.34 -2.22
N ARG A 217 -23.67 -2.34 -1.45
CA ARG A 217 -22.84 -3.47 -1.08
C ARG A 217 -22.85 -4.49 -2.20
N VAL A 218 -21.68 -5.05 -2.48
CA VAL A 218 -21.51 -6.15 -3.43
C VAL A 218 -21.68 -7.47 -2.67
N GLU A 219 -22.71 -8.23 -3.03
CA GLU A 219 -22.99 -9.58 -2.54
C GLU A 219 -22.87 -10.57 -3.72
N ASN A 220 -21.65 -11.04 -3.98
CA ASN A 220 -21.35 -12.01 -5.03
C ASN A 220 -20.76 -13.28 -4.38
N GLY A 221 -21.66 -14.19 -3.98
CA GLY A 221 -21.32 -15.46 -3.33
C GLY A 221 -20.30 -16.30 -4.11
N PRO A 222 -20.54 -16.59 -5.41
CA PRO A 222 -19.59 -17.33 -6.25
C PRO A 222 -18.19 -16.72 -6.26
N GLN A 223 -18.07 -15.40 -6.41
CA GLN A 223 -16.79 -14.70 -6.37
C GLN A 223 -16.14 -14.80 -4.97
N GLY A 224 -16.95 -14.71 -3.91
CA GLY A 224 -16.51 -14.87 -2.53
C GLY A 224 -15.87 -16.24 -2.26
N ASP A 225 -16.52 -17.30 -2.75
CA ASP A 225 -16.07 -18.69 -2.56
C ASP A 225 -14.93 -19.09 -3.50
N ALA A 226 -14.94 -18.60 -4.75
CA ALA A 226 -13.95 -18.98 -5.76
C ALA A 226 -12.64 -18.19 -5.68
N SER A 227 -12.66 -16.94 -5.19
CA SER A 227 -11.48 -16.08 -5.13
C SER A 227 -11.22 -15.57 -3.73
N TRP A 228 -12.14 -14.80 -3.15
CA TRP A 228 -11.81 -14.02 -1.97
C TRP A 228 -11.39 -14.86 -0.76
N LYS A 229 -12.18 -15.87 -0.39
CA LYS A 229 -11.87 -16.79 0.73
C LYS A 229 -10.61 -17.63 0.47
N PRO A 230 -10.42 -18.30 -0.69
CA PRO A 230 -9.19 -19.04 -0.99
C PRO A 230 -7.92 -18.20 -0.90
N TYR A 231 -7.92 -17.01 -1.50
CA TYR A 231 -6.76 -16.14 -1.47
C TYR A 231 -6.51 -15.53 -0.07
N TYR A 232 -7.56 -15.29 0.73
CA TYR A 232 -7.40 -14.89 2.14
C TYR A 232 -6.71 -16.02 2.94
N LYS A 233 -7.15 -17.28 2.78
CA LYS A 233 -6.50 -18.44 3.40
C LYS A 233 -5.05 -18.62 2.93
N SER A 234 -4.79 -18.38 1.64
CA SER A 234 -3.44 -18.43 1.08
C SER A 234 -2.51 -17.37 1.70
N LEU A 235 -3.03 -16.14 1.90
CA LEU A 235 -2.30 -15.08 2.61
C LEU A 235 -1.94 -15.52 4.04
N LEU A 236 -2.92 -16.03 4.80
CA LEU A 236 -2.68 -16.49 6.17
C LEU A 236 -1.57 -17.55 6.23
N ARG A 237 -1.63 -18.55 5.35
CA ARG A 237 -0.60 -19.59 5.26
C ARG A 237 0.76 -19.02 4.87
N SER A 238 0.80 -18.11 3.90
CA SER A 238 2.04 -17.49 3.45
C SER A 238 2.73 -16.70 4.57
N LEU A 239 1.97 -16.00 5.41
CA LEU A 239 2.50 -15.29 6.57
C LEU A 239 3.00 -16.26 7.65
N GLU A 240 2.25 -17.32 7.93
CA GLU A 240 2.64 -18.40 8.85
C GLU A 240 3.95 -19.08 8.40
N ASP A 241 4.08 -19.42 7.11
CA ASP A 241 5.29 -19.99 6.51
C ASP A 241 6.51 -19.04 6.57
N GLN A 242 6.26 -17.75 6.82
CA GLN A 242 7.26 -16.69 6.98
C GLN A 242 7.57 -16.38 8.45
N GLY A 243 6.87 -17.03 9.40
CA GLY A 243 6.95 -16.71 10.83
C GLY A 243 6.37 -15.34 11.17
N VAL A 244 5.49 -14.80 10.32
CA VAL A 244 4.83 -13.50 10.50
C VAL A 244 3.41 -13.72 11.00
N GLU A 245 3.05 -13.06 12.10
CA GLU A 245 1.69 -13.09 12.62
C GLU A 245 0.75 -12.25 11.74
N PHE A 246 -0.41 -12.80 11.40
CA PHE A 246 -1.42 -12.04 10.68
C PHE A 246 -1.99 -10.91 11.55
N GLU A 247 -1.94 -9.71 10.99
CA GLU A 247 -2.43 -8.50 11.64
C GLU A 247 -3.52 -7.80 10.80
N PRO A 248 -4.78 -7.74 11.30
CA PRO A 248 -5.88 -7.01 10.66
C PRO A 248 -5.63 -5.50 10.55
N GLY A 249 -5.87 -4.93 9.36
CA GLY A 249 -5.57 -3.54 9.05
C GLY A 249 -4.13 -3.30 8.56
N THR A 250 -3.26 -4.30 8.64
CA THR A 250 -1.91 -4.26 8.06
C THR A 250 -1.83 -5.10 6.80
N HIS A 251 -2.30 -6.35 6.86
CA HIS A 251 -2.24 -7.32 5.75
C HIS A 251 -3.52 -7.37 4.92
N THR A 252 -4.62 -6.89 5.49
CA THR A 252 -5.87 -6.61 4.80
C THR A 252 -6.34 -5.25 5.29
N CYS A 253 -6.56 -4.34 4.36
CA CYS A 253 -7.00 -2.98 4.67
C CYS A 253 -8.09 -2.56 3.68
N TRP A 254 -8.86 -1.53 4.01
CA TRP A 254 -9.78 -0.96 3.04
C TRP A 254 -9.06 0.03 2.14
N ALA A 255 -9.35 -0.03 0.85
CA ALA A 255 -8.84 0.89 -0.14
C ALA A 255 -9.90 1.16 -1.21
N PHE A 256 -9.64 2.17 -2.04
CA PHE A 256 -10.56 2.59 -3.09
C PHE A 256 -9.99 2.30 -4.47
N HIS A 257 -10.88 1.92 -5.38
CA HIS A 257 -10.57 1.62 -6.76
C HIS A 257 -11.43 2.48 -7.69
N GLY A 258 -10.78 3.18 -8.61
CA GLY A 258 -11.43 3.90 -9.70
C GLY A 258 -11.26 3.15 -11.01
N CYS A 259 -12.37 3.00 -11.74
CA CYS A 259 -12.39 2.57 -13.12
C CYS A 259 -13.64 3.15 -13.80
N ASN A 260 -13.78 2.96 -15.11
CA ASN A 260 -15.01 3.33 -15.80
C ASN A 260 -16.18 2.40 -15.40
N ASN A 261 -17.40 2.80 -15.73
CA ASN A 261 -18.61 2.07 -15.34
C ASN A 261 -18.65 0.65 -15.91
N GLU A 262 -18.22 0.46 -17.15
CA GLU A 262 -18.22 -0.86 -17.80
C GLU A 262 -17.26 -1.83 -17.09
N ALA A 263 -16.07 -1.36 -16.72
CA ALA A 263 -15.12 -2.15 -15.95
C ALA A 263 -15.64 -2.46 -14.55
N LEU A 264 -16.28 -1.48 -13.88
CA LEU A 264 -16.85 -1.69 -12.55
C LEU A 264 -17.98 -2.74 -12.58
N GLU A 265 -18.86 -2.68 -13.58
CA GLU A 265 -19.90 -3.71 -13.78
C GLU A 265 -19.29 -5.07 -14.08
N SER A 266 -18.23 -5.13 -14.89
CA SER A 266 -17.50 -6.38 -15.16
C SER A 266 -16.92 -6.97 -13.87
N ILE A 267 -16.30 -6.14 -13.02
CA ILE A 267 -15.72 -6.57 -11.74
C ILE A 267 -16.80 -7.09 -10.78
N VAL A 268 -17.93 -6.38 -10.66
CA VAL A 268 -19.01 -6.74 -9.74
C VAL A 268 -19.71 -8.05 -10.16
N ASN A 269 -19.93 -8.23 -11.47
CA ASN A 269 -20.69 -9.36 -11.99
C ASN A 269 -19.83 -10.57 -12.37
N ASN A 270 -18.50 -10.50 -12.22
CA ASN A 270 -17.62 -11.63 -12.49
C ASN A 270 -17.75 -12.68 -11.36
N PRO A 271 -18.17 -13.92 -11.66
CA PRO A 271 -18.45 -14.93 -10.64
C PRO A 271 -17.19 -15.60 -10.08
N VAL A 272 -15.99 -15.30 -10.62
CA VAL A 272 -14.75 -15.98 -10.25
C VAL A 272 -13.74 -14.97 -9.71
N CYS A 273 -13.19 -14.11 -10.57
CA CYS A 273 -12.01 -13.32 -10.25
C CYS A 273 -12.36 -11.92 -9.73
N GLY A 274 -13.47 -11.33 -10.16
CA GLY A 274 -13.72 -9.90 -10.01
C GLY A 274 -12.74 -9.07 -10.81
N PHE A 275 -11.65 -8.68 -10.15
CA PHE A 275 -10.55 -7.95 -10.77
C PHE A 275 -9.76 -8.87 -11.71
N GLN A 276 -9.47 -8.37 -12.90
CA GLN A 276 -8.67 -9.06 -13.91
C GLN A 276 -7.41 -8.22 -14.21
N PRO A 277 -6.26 -8.53 -13.59
CA PRO A 277 -5.04 -7.73 -13.70
C PRO A 277 -4.58 -7.49 -15.14
N LEU A 278 -4.79 -8.47 -16.02
CA LEU A 278 -4.45 -8.39 -17.45
C LEU A 278 -5.40 -7.47 -18.25
N ALA A 279 -6.61 -7.21 -17.74
CA ALA A 279 -7.54 -6.25 -18.32
C ALA A 279 -7.28 -4.81 -17.81
N SER A 280 -6.76 -4.67 -16.59
CA SER A 280 -6.54 -3.37 -15.92
C SER A 280 -5.33 -2.56 -16.39
N GLY A 281 -4.69 -2.93 -17.52
CA GLY A 281 -3.45 -2.31 -18.01
C GLY A 281 -3.52 -1.61 -19.38
N THR A 282 -4.69 -1.51 -20.03
CA THR A 282 -4.73 -1.21 -21.47
C THR A 282 -5.13 0.22 -21.86
N ARG A 283 -5.54 1.10 -20.93
CA ARG A 283 -6.03 2.45 -21.31
C ARG A 283 -5.53 3.65 -20.52
N SER A 284 -4.73 3.48 -19.46
CA SER A 284 -4.09 4.61 -18.78
C SER A 284 -2.81 4.16 -18.07
N THR A 285 -1.73 4.88 -18.36
CA THR A 285 -0.44 4.92 -17.65
C THR A 285 -0.30 4.00 -16.43
N THR A 286 0.49 2.93 -16.57
CA THR A 286 0.96 2.12 -15.42
C THR A 286 1.79 3.00 -14.50
N LEU A 287 1.17 3.59 -13.47
CA LEU A 287 1.82 4.61 -12.62
C LEU A 287 3.03 4.06 -11.84
N TRP A 288 2.98 2.79 -11.46
CA TRP A 288 3.98 2.12 -10.61
C TRP A 288 4.30 0.69 -11.07
N GLY A 289 3.98 0.33 -12.33
CA GLY A 289 4.13 -1.02 -12.90
C GLY A 289 2.82 -1.66 -13.37
N SER A 290 2.89 -2.93 -13.80
CA SER A 290 1.70 -3.66 -14.26
C SER A 290 0.90 -4.20 -13.08
N GLY A 291 -0.39 -3.89 -13.01
CA GLY A 291 -1.26 -4.41 -11.95
C GLY A 291 -2.60 -3.69 -11.84
N THR A 292 -3.37 -4.08 -10.83
CA THR A 292 -4.61 -3.39 -10.42
C THR A 292 -4.30 -2.45 -9.26
N TYR A 293 -4.61 -1.18 -9.42
CA TYR A 293 -4.29 -0.15 -8.44
C TYR A 293 -5.42 0.10 -7.46
N PHE A 294 -5.04 0.28 -6.20
CA PHE A 294 -5.92 0.73 -5.14
C PHE A 294 -5.29 1.96 -4.46
N ALA A 295 -6.11 2.92 -4.09
CA ALA A 295 -5.68 4.10 -3.35
C ALA A 295 -6.23 4.04 -1.94
N ARG A 296 -5.41 4.41 -0.96
CA ARG A 296 -5.85 4.55 0.44
C ARG A 296 -7.05 5.50 0.56
N ASP A 297 -6.98 6.64 -0.14
CA ASP A 297 -7.94 7.74 -0.01
C ASP A 297 -8.84 7.85 -1.25
N ALA A 298 -10.17 7.95 -1.05
CA ALA A 298 -11.11 8.09 -2.16
C ALA A 298 -10.92 9.41 -2.93
N LYS A 299 -10.43 10.45 -2.25
CA LYS A 299 -10.06 11.73 -2.86
C LYS A 299 -9.04 11.56 -3.98
N TYR A 300 -8.00 10.74 -3.75
CA TYR A 300 -6.99 10.45 -4.77
C TYR A 300 -7.62 9.81 -6.02
N VAL A 301 -8.56 8.88 -5.82
CA VAL A 301 -9.29 8.24 -6.91
C VAL A 301 -10.09 9.26 -7.73
N ALA A 302 -10.81 10.15 -7.05
CA ALA A 302 -11.67 11.14 -7.68
C ALA A 302 -10.89 12.24 -8.41
N ASP A 303 -9.88 12.81 -7.77
CA ASP A 303 -9.08 13.91 -8.34
C ASP A 303 -8.13 13.43 -9.43
N GLY A 304 -7.59 12.21 -9.30
CA GLY A 304 -6.70 11.63 -10.30
C GLY A 304 -7.42 11.21 -11.59
N GLY A 305 -8.74 11.38 -11.68
CA GLY A 305 -9.50 11.07 -12.89
C GLY A 305 -9.68 9.57 -13.14
N PHE A 306 -9.53 8.73 -12.11
CA PHE A 306 -9.53 7.27 -12.27
C PHE A 306 -10.95 6.68 -12.40
N CYS A 307 -12.01 7.41 -12.07
CA CYS A 307 -13.40 6.98 -12.24
C CYS A 307 -13.90 6.93 -13.70
N GLY A 308 -13.05 7.27 -14.67
CA GLY A 308 -13.49 7.48 -16.06
C GLY A 308 -14.40 8.70 -16.21
N ALA A 309 -15.19 8.73 -17.30
CA ALA A 309 -16.14 9.79 -17.54
C ALA A 309 -17.28 9.75 -16.50
N PRO A 310 -17.74 10.90 -15.98
CA PRO A 310 -18.91 10.94 -15.14
C PRO A 310 -20.16 10.48 -15.91
N ASN A 311 -21.16 10.01 -15.18
CA ASN A 311 -22.49 9.75 -15.70
C ASN A 311 -23.12 11.03 -16.27
N ALA A 312 -24.21 10.88 -17.02
CA ALA A 312 -24.93 12.02 -17.61
C ALA A 312 -25.42 13.04 -16.57
N ASP A 313 -25.68 12.59 -15.33
CA ASP A 313 -26.06 13.43 -14.18
C ASP A 313 -24.86 14.02 -13.41
N GLY A 314 -23.64 13.82 -13.92
CA GLY A 314 -22.39 14.27 -13.30
C GLY A 314 -21.86 13.35 -12.20
N THR A 315 -22.56 12.28 -11.85
CA THR A 315 -22.14 11.37 -10.77
C THR A 315 -21.00 10.45 -11.21
N ARG A 316 -20.24 9.94 -10.23
CA ARG A 316 -19.14 8.99 -10.45
C ARG A 316 -19.30 7.80 -9.52
N ARG A 317 -18.72 6.66 -9.89
CA ARG A 317 -18.66 5.45 -9.07
C ARG A 317 -17.22 5.16 -8.65
N ILE A 318 -17.07 4.72 -7.40
CA ILE A 318 -15.79 4.30 -6.81
C ILE A 318 -16.05 2.98 -6.09
N GLY A 319 -15.20 1.99 -6.30
CA GLY A 319 -15.21 0.76 -5.52
C GLY A 319 -14.51 0.97 -4.18
N ALA A 320 -15.16 0.61 -3.07
CA ALA A 320 -14.50 0.38 -1.79
C ALA A 320 -14.20 -1.11 -1.67
N CYS A 321 -12.93 -1.47 -1.52
CA CYS A 321 -12.44 -2.84 -1.60
C CYS A 321 -11.60 -3.16 -0.37
N ALA A 322 -11.52 -4.44 -0.01
CA ALA A 322 -10.61 -4.93 1.02
C ALA A 322 -9.44 -5.71 0.36
N PRO A 323 -8.49 -5.03 -0.31
CA PRO A 323 -7.34 -5.70 -0.88
C PRO A 323 -6.49 -6.36 0.22
N ARG A 324 -5.66 -7.29 -0.24
CA ARG A 324 -4.63 -7.94 0.57
C ARG A 324 -3.30 -7.30 0.25
N THR A 325 -2.54 -7.00 1.28
CA THR A 325 -1.15 -6.56 1.22
C THR A 325 -0.30 -7.75 1.67
N SER A 326 0.56 -8.23 0.78
CA SER A 326 1.57 -9.23 1.09
C SER A 326 2.94 -8.62 0.88
N CYS A 327 3.88 -8.91 1.76
CA CYS A 327 5.28 -8.59 1.54
C CYS A 327 5.84 -9.45 0.42
N TRP A 328 6.73 -8.86 -0.37
CA TRP A 328 7.37 -9.53 -1.49
C TRP A 328 8.45 -10.48 -0.96
N ARG A 329 8.56 -11.66 -1.58
CA ARG A 329 9.75 -12.51 -1.54
C ARG A 329 10.52 -12.33 -2.83
#